data_AF-A0A2S0XPL8-F1
#
_entry.id   AF-A0A2S0XPL8-F1
#
_cell.length_a   1.000
_cell.length_b   1.000
_cell.length_c   1.000
_cell.angle_alpha   90.00
_cell.angle_beta   90.00
_cell.angle_gamma   90.00
#
_symmetry.space_group_name_H-M   'P 1'
#
loop_
_entity.id
_entity.type
_entity.pdbx_description
1 polymer ?
#
loop_
_entity_poly.entity_id
_entity_poly.type
_entity_poly.pdbx_seq_one_letter_code
_entity_poly.pdbx_strand_id
1 'polypeptide(L)'
;MRALSQDLRNKISAAVAAARSARPINVVAIAEEIQNRNLHENVAFEDILSCVLDIAQCTGEPILFERRPSTAEGAEINGRATRYAGSIDN
;
A
#
# COMPACT_ATOMS: atom_id res chain seq x y z
N MET A 1 10.86 -2.63 21.66
CA MET A 1 10.98 -1.92 20.37
C MET A 1 12.44 -1.60 20.15
N ARG A 2 13.04 -2.13 19.07
CA ARG A 2 14.42 -1.78 18.70
C ARG A 2 14.39 -0.34 18.19
N ALA A 3 15.29 0.51 18.67
CA ALA A 3 15.37 1.87 18.15
C ALA A 3 15.84 1.80 16.68
N LEU A 4 14.96 2.14 15.74
CA LEU A 4 15.32 2.33 14.34
C LEU A 4 16.44 3.37 14.24
N SER A 5 17.41 3.13 13.37
CA SER A 5 18.47 4.09 13.09
C SER A 5 17.87 5.45 12.68
N GLN A 6 18.51 6.56 13.07
CA GLN A 6 18.07 7.89 12.66
C GLN A 6 17.99 8.05 11.14
N ASP A 7 18.88 7.37 10.41
CA ASP A 7 18.88 7.32 8.95
C ASP A 7 17.59 6.67 8.40
N LEU A 8 17.18 5.55 8.99
CA LEU A 8 15.95 4.86 8.62
C LEU A 8 14.70 5.71 8.90
N ARG A 9 14.68 6.41 10.04
CA ARG A 9 13.61 7.38 10.35
C ARG A 9 13.54 8.53 9.36
N ASN A 10 14.68 9.07 8.93
CA ASN A 10 14.71 10.13 7.92
C ASN A 10 14.19 9.63 6.56
N LYS A 11 14.57 8.40 6.17
CA LYS A 11 14.05 7.75 4.96
C LYS A 11 12.53 7.54 5.03
N ILE A 12 12.01 7.07 6.17
CA ILE A 12 10.57 6.92 6.40
C ILE A 12 9.85 8.27 6.27
N SER A 13 10.35 9.31 6.94
CA SER A 13 9.77 10.65 6.88
C SER A 13 9.75 11.21 5.44
N ALA A 14 10.85 11.05 4.71
CA ALA A 14 10.93 11.48 3.31
C ALA A 14 9.96 10.71 2.39
N ALA A 15 9.81 9.40 2.60
CA ALA A 15 8.89 8.57 1.82
C ALA A 15 7.42 8.92 2.11
N VAL A 16 7.05 9.14 3.38
CA VAL A 16 5.71 9.60 3.73
C VAL A 16 5.43 11.00 3.18
N ALA A 17 6.40 11.91 3.21
CA ALA A 17 6.28 13.24 2.63
C ALA A 17 6.08 13.19 1.10
N ALA A 18 6.78 12.28 0.40
CA ALA A 18 6.58 12.06 -1.03
C ALA A 18 5.20 11.45 -1.34
N ALA A 19 4.76 10.49 -0.52
CA ALA A 19 3.46 9.85 -0.66
C ALA A 19 2.29 10.77 -0.32
N ARG A 20 2.52 11.85 0.43
CA ARG A 20 1.50 12.87 0.75
C ARG A 20 0.90 13.51 -0.50
N SER A 21 1.66 13.59 -1.60
CA SER A 21 1.16 14.07 -2.90
C SER A 21 0.26 13.06 -3.62
N ALA A 22 0.37 11.77 -3.28
CA ALA A 22 -0.42 10.69 -3.84
C ALA A 22 -1.45 10.20 -2.80
N ARG A 23 -2.50 10.99 -2.57
CA ARG A 23 -3.62 10.59 -1.68
C ARG A 23 -4.41 9.45 -2.35
N PRO A 24 -4.74 8.34 -1.67
CA PRO A 24 -4.45 8.00 -0.26
C PRO A 24 -3.05 7.42 -0.01
N ILE A 25 -2.49 7.68 1.17
CA ILE A 25 -1.13 7.26 1.55
C ILE A 25 -1.12 5.76 1.81
N ASN A 26 -0.39 5.00 0.99
CA ASN A 26 -0.26 3.56 1.16
C ASN A 26 0.93 3.20 2.05
N VAL A 27 0.65 2.95 3.33
CA VAL A 27 1.70 2.67 4.33
C VAL A 27 2.38 1.32 4.12
N VAL A 28 1.67 0.35 3.53
CA VAL A 28 2.21 -0.98 3.24
C VAL A 28 3.23 -0.89 2.12
N ALA A 29 2.88 -0.20 1.03
CA ALA A 29 3.78 0.02 -0.10
C ALA A 29 5.05 0.80 0.31
N ILE A 30 4.91 1.81 1.17
CA ILE A 30 6.05 2.59 1.70
C ILE A 30 6.95 1.71 2.58
N ALA A 31 6.36 0.91 3.47
CA ALA A 31 7.12 0.01 4.34
C ALA A 31 7.89 -1.05 3.53
N GLU A 32 7.28 -1.62 2.48
CA GLU A 32 7.93 -2.59 1.59
C GLU A 32 9.08 -1.95 0.81
N GLU A 33 8.88 -0.76 0.27
CA GLU A 33 9.94 -0.03 -0.44
C GLU A 33 11.14 0.25 0.49
N ILE A 34 10.87 0.70 1.71
CA ILE A 34 11.92 0.98 2.69
C ILE A 34 12.63 -0.30 3.13
N GLN A 35 11.90 -1.39 3.36
CA GLN A 35 12.51 -2.66 3.72
C GLN A 35 13.40 -3.19 2.59
N ASN A 36 12.94 -3.12 1.34
CA ASN A 36 13.70 -3.59 0.17
C ASN A 36 14.97 -2.75 -0.05
N ARG A 37 14.91 -1.44 0.18
CA ARG A 37 16.08 -0.54 0.11
C ARG A 37 17.05 -0.71 1.27
N ASN A 38 16.59 -1.23 2.42
CA ASN A 38 17.37 -1.33 3.67
C ASN A 38 17.44 -2.78 4.20
N LEU A 39 17.54 -3.77 3.30
CA LEU A 39 17.69 -5.19 3.66
C LEU A 39 18.88 -5.48 4.60
N HIS A 40 19.88 -4.59 4.61
CA HIS A 40 21.09 -4.71 5.41
C HIS A 40 20.91 -4.39 6.91
N GLU A 41 19.85 -3.68 7.32
CA GLU A 41 19.65 -3.32 8.74
C GLU A 41 19.04 -4.45 9.58
N ASN A 42 18.59 -5.56 8.97
CA ASN A 42 17.97 -6.70 9.67
C ASN A 42 16.83 -6.27 10.62
N VAL A 43 16.00 -5.32 10.17
CA VAL A 43 14.85 -4.81 10.91
C VAL A 43 13.59 -5.55 10.47
N ALA A 44 12.75 -5.90 11.44
CA ALA A 44 11.48 -6.55 11.17
C ALA A 44 10.52 -5.59 10.44
N PHE A 45 9.78 -6.13 9.47
CA PHE A 45 8.81 -5.36 8.70
C PHE A 45 7.77 -4.65 9.60
N GLU A 46 7.36 -5.32 10.68
CA GLU A 46 6.39 -4.79 11.66
C GLU A 46 6.87 -3.49 12.34
N ASP A 47 8.17 -3.35 12.58
CA ASP A 47 8.76 -2.19 13.26
C ASP A 47 8.81 -0.99 12.31
N ILE A 48 9.18 -1.25 11.03
CA ILE A 48 9.12 -0.26 9.94
C ILE A 48 7.67 0.19 9.71
N LEU A 49 6.73 -0.75 9.57
CA LEU A 49 5.32 -0.47 9.35
C LEU A 49 4.72 0.34 10.50
N SER A 50 5.04 -0.01 11.75
CA SER A 50 4.55 0.74 12.92
C SER A 50 5.03 2.19 12.90
N CYS A 51 6.29 2.44 12.52
CA CYS A 51 6.81 3.81 12.41
C CYS A 51 6.23 4.58 11.21
N VAL A 52 6.07 3.94 10.05
CA VAL A 52 5.40 4.55 8.90
C VAL A 52 3.96 4.92 9.26
N LEU A 53 3.27 4.05 10.00
CA LEU A 53 1.89 4.26 10.43
C LEU A 53 1.77 5.41 11.44
N ASP A 54 2.68 5.50 12.40
CA ASP A 54 2.72 6.60 13.37
C ASP A 54 2.87 7.96 12.67
N ILE A 55 3.79 8.05 11.71
CA ILE A 55 4.05 9.28 10.93
C ILE A 55 2.89 9.61 10.00
N ALA A 56 2.28 8.60 9.35
CA ALA A 56 1.12 8.80 8.48
C ALA A 56 -0.15 9.19 9.26
N GLN A 57 -0.31 8.73 10.51
CA GLN A 57 -1.39 9.20 11.37
C GLN A 57 -1.18 10.67 11.77
N CYS A 58 0.07 11.10 11.97
CA CYS A 58 0.39 12.49 12.27
C CYS A 58 0.07 13.46 11.13
N THR A 59 -0.01 13.00 9.87
CA THR A 59 -0.38 13.85 8.73
C THR A 59 -1.89 14.07 8.59
N GLY A 60 -2.73 13.25 9.25
CA GLY A 60 -4.20 13.37 9.19
C GLY A 60 -4.81 12.98 7.84
N GLU A 61 -4.04 12.30 7.00
CA GLU A 61 -4.40 11.92 5.64
C GLU A 61 -5.05 10.54 5.59
N PRO A 62 -5.90 10.22 4.59
CA PRO A 62 -6.47 8.89 4.46
C PRO A 62 -5.38 7.84 4.20
N ILE A 63 -5.29 6.85 5.10
CA ILE A 63 -4.31 5.77 5.07
C ILE A 63 -4.91 4.55 4.37
N LEU A 64 -4.15 3.98 3.44
CA LEU A 64 -4.49 2.76 2.74
C LEU A 64 -3.55 1.63 3.18
N PHE A 65 -4.13 0.47 3.49
CA PHE A 65 -3.39 -0.75 3.83
C PHE A 65 -3.47 -1.77 2.69
N GLU A 66 -3.25 -1.34 1.45
CA GLU A 66 -3.26 -2.24 0.30
C GLU A 66 -1.84 -2.61 -0.10
N ARG A 67 -1.51 -3.90 -0.01
CA ARG A 67 -0.35 -4.43 -0.71
C ARG A 67 -0.73 -4.51 -2.19
N ARG A 68 -0.44 -3.47 -2.98
CA ARG A 68 -0.84 -3.39 -4.40
C ARG A 68 -0.60 -4.76 -5.09
N PRO A 69 -1.63 -5.50 -5.55
CA PRO A 69 -1.48 -6.15 -6.82
C PRO A 69 -1.56 -5.01 -7.84
N SER A 70 -0.46 -4.69 -8.53
CA SER A 70 -0.57 -3.93 -9.77
C SER A 70 -1.29 -4.81 -10.79
N THR A 71 -2.59 -4.94 -10.66
CA THR A 71 -3.45 -5.40 -11.73
C THR A 71 -4.70 -4.55 -11.66
N ALA A 72 -4.86 -3.74 -12.70
CA ALA A 72 -6.09 -3.03 -13.01
C ALA A 72 -7.18 -4.04 -13.41
N GLU A 73 -7.55 -4.95 -12.51
CA GLU A 73 -8.58 -5.98 -12.73
C GLU A 73 -9.51 -6.03 -11.52
N GLY A 74 -10.38 -5.03 -11.44
CA GLY A 74 -11.41 -4.96 -10.40
C GLY A 74 -12.63 -4.15 -10.80
N ALA A 75 -12.79 -3.83 -12.09
CA ALA A 75 -13.87 -2.98 -12.58
C ALA A 75 -14.82 -3.71 -13.55
N GLU A 76 -15.06 -5.02 -13.40
CA GLU A 76 -16.09 -5.71 -14.18
C GLU A 76 -16.85 -6.75 -13.36
N ILE A 77 -17.53 -6.30 -12.30
CA ILE A 77 -18.69 -7.02 -11.76
C ILE A 77 -19.91 -6.10 -11.78
N ASN A 78 -20.35 -5.69 -12.98
CA ASN A 78 -21.71 -5.18 -13.14
C ASN A 78 -22.53 -6.17 -13.97
N GLY A 79 -23.51 -6.76 -13.30
CA GLY A 79 -24.26 -7.90 -13.78
C GLY A 79 -24.97 -7.65 -15.10
N ARG A 80 -24.87 -8.63 -16.00
CA ARG A 80 -25.86 -8.80 -17.06
C ARG A 80 -26.21 -10.26 -17.25
N ALA A 81 -26.85 -10.80 -16.21
CA ALA A 81 -27.70 -11.98 -16.32
C ALA A 81 -28.97 -11.62 -17.11
N THR A 82 -28.90 -11.53 -18.45
CA THR A 82 -30.09 -11.71 -19.30
C THR A 82 -29.73 -11.97 -20.77
N ARG A 83 -29.73 -13.24 -21.18
CA ARG A 83 -30.67 -13.74 -22.20
C ARG A 83 -30.48 -15.25 -22.40
N TYR A 84 -31.38 -16.01 -21.78
CA TYR A 84 -31.94 -17.17 -22.47
C TYR A 84 -32.66 -16.64 -23.72
N ALA A 85 -32.19 -17.00 -24.91
CA ALA A 85 -32.98 -17.01 -26.11
C ALA A 85 -32.45 -18.14 -26.98
N GLY A 86 -33.06 -19.32 -26.81
CA GLY A 86 -32.84 -20.43 -27.71
C GLY A 86 -33.30 -20.06 -29.11
N SER A 87 -32.54 -20.49 -30.11
CA SER A 87 -33.05 -20.82 -31.43
C SER A 87 -32.17 -21.93 -31.96
N ILE A 88 -32.64 -23.14 -31.70
CA ILE A 88 -32.39 -24.33 -32.51
C ILE A 88 -32.94 -24.02 -33.91
N ASP A 89 -32.04 -23.82 -34.87
CA ASP A 89 -32.39 -23.80 -36.28
C ASP A 89 -32.28 -25.24 -36.82
N ASN A 90 -33.31 -25.62 -37.57
CA ASN A 90 -33.60 -26.96 -38.08
C ASN A 90 -33.10 -27.10 -39.52
#